data_AF-A0AA89BYS2-F1
#
_entry.id   AF-A0AA89BYS2-F1
#
_cell.length_a   1.000
_cell.length_b   1.000
_cell.length_c   1.000
_cell.angle_alpha   90.00
_cell.angle_beta   90.00
_cell.angle_gamma   90.00
#
_symmetry.space_group_name_H-M   'P 1'
#
loop_
_entity.id
_entity.type
_entity.pdbx_description
1 polymer ?
#
loop_
_entity_poly.entity_id
_entity_poly.type
_entity_poly.pdbx_seq_one_letter_code
_entity_poly.pdbx_strand_id
1 'polypeptide(L)'
;MCHALGQEHEQSRTDRDNYVEMLWSNIQDGQGNVNMRKENTRDNHPYDLESVLQYSLGAFAIDTSRPTMRVLDPKLAFLADAATGLMYYDVRDITTVYQCTRGCSNPPNCLNGGFLNHRCQCYCPSGLTGNDCSQIQTDNSELENIFDQSVI
;
A
#
# COMPACT_ATOMS: atom_id res chain seq x y z
N MET A 1 -6.30 9.11 9.86
CA MET A 1 -5.88 8.38 11.07
C MET A 1 -4.39 8.03 11.01
N CYS A 2 -3.88 7.44 9.93
CA CYS A 2 -2.47 7.07 9.75
C CYS A 2 -1.44 8.20 9.98
N HIS A 3 -1.67 9.42 9.49
CA HIS A 3 -0.78 10.54 9.78
C HIS A 3 -0.62 10.83 11.29
N ALA A 4 -1.70 10.69 12.07
CA ALA A 4 -1.62 10.87 13.52
C ALA A 4 -0.81 9.76 14.21
N LEU A 5 -0.69 8.59 13.57
CA LEU A 5 0.20 7.50 13.98
C LEU A 5 1.64 7.68 13.45
N GLY A 6 1.92 8.76 12.70
CA GLY A 6 3.26 9.09 12.19
C GLY A 6 3.60 8.44 10.85
N GLN A 7 2.62 7.93 10.10
CA GLN A 7 2.84 7.50 8.72
C GLN A 7 2.76 8.69 7.76
N GLU A 8 3.67 8.72 6.78
CA GLU A 8 3.65 9.66 5.67
C GLU A 8 3.00 9.04 4.44
N HIS A 9 2.69 9.88 3.44
CA HIS A 9 2.14 9.38 2.19
C HIS A 9 3.13 8.47 1.44
N GLU A 10 2.63 7.42 0.77
CA GLU A 10 3.49 6.43 0.11
C GLU A 10 4.32 7.08 -1.02
N GLN A 11 3.74 8.03 -1.78
CA GLN A 11 4.48 8.80 -2.78
C GLN A 11 5.49 9.79 -2.20
N SER A 12 5.58 9.93 -0.88
CA SER A 12 6.64 10.69 -0.22
C SER A 12 7.86 9.82 0.10
N ARG A 13 7.85 8.51 -0.16
CA ARG A 13 9.02 7.67 0.13
C ARG A 13 10.27 8.07 -0.62
N THR A 14 11.43 7.78 -0.02
CA THR A 14 12.72 8.10 -0.61
C THR A 14 12.99 7.30 -1.91
N ASP A 15 12.46 6.09 -1.98
CA ASP A 15 12.60 5.12 -3.07
C ASP A 15 11.49 5.20 -4.15
N ARG A 16 10.52 6.12 -4.02
CA ARG A 16 9.33 6.18 -4.91
C ARG A 16 9.65 6.22 -6.40
N ASP A 17 10.78 6.81 -6.79
CA ASP A 17 11.12 7.04 -8.20
C ASP A 17 11.48 5.71 -8.92
N ASN A 18 11.59 4.61 -8.17
CA ASN A 18 11.67 3.24 -8.70
C ASN A 18 10.30 2.66 -9.09
N TYR A 19 9.19 3.33 -8.74
CA TYR A 19 7.82 2.82 -8.86
C TYR A 19 6.89 3.82 -9.58
N VAL A 20 7.07 5.12 -9.34
CA VAL A 20 6.28 6.19 -9.94
C VAL A 20 7.17 7.29 -10.53
N GLU A 21 6.74 7.86 -11.65
CA GLU A 21 7.30 9.09 -12.22
C GLU A 21 6.43 10.28 -11.84
N MET A 22 7.06 11.34 -11.32
CA MET A 22 6.40 12.60 -11.04
C MET A 22 6.35 13.47 -12.31
N LEU A 23 5.15 13.80 -12.79
CA LEU A 23 4.93 14.66 -13.95
C LEU A 23 4.86 16.13 -13.51
N TRP A 24 6.01 16.68 -13.10
CA TRP A 24 6.10 17.99 -12.45
C TRP A 24 5.43 19.15 -13.20
N SER A 25 5.37 19.10 -14.53
CA SER A 25 4.68 20.13 -15.34
C SER A 25 3.16 20.12 -15.22
N ASN A 26 2.58 19.05 -14.68
CA ASN A 26 1.14 18.90 -14.45
C ASN A 26 0.75 19.20 -13.00
N ILE A 27 1.71 19.40 -12.09
CA ILE A 27 1.50 19.55 -10.64
C ILE A 27 1.41 21.05 -10.30
N GLN A 28 0.42 21.45 -9.50
CA GLN A 28 0.32 22.80 -8.94
C GLN A 28 1.63 23.15 -8.22
N ASP A 29 2.23 24.30 -8.49
CA ASP A 29 3.55 24.72 -8.00
C ASP A 29 4.76 23.85 -8.42
N GLY A 30 4.56 22.84 -9.28
CA GLY A 30 5.61 21.97 -9.81
C GLY A 30 6.47 21.34 -8.70
N GLN A 31 7.80 21.45 -8.83
CA GLN A 31 8.74 20.95 -7.82
C GLN A 31 8.67 21.71 -6.48
N GLY A 32 8.01 22.88 -6.46
CA GLY A 32 7.76 23.66 -5.25
C GLY A 32 6.65 23.08 -4.37
N ASN A 33 5.80 22.19 -4.91
CA ASN A 33 4.67 21.62 -4.17
C ASN A 33 5.14 20.83 -2.96
N VAL A 34 4.77 21.32 -1.77
CA VAL A 34 5.20 20.73 -0.49
C VAL A 34 4.63 19.32 -0.27
N ASN A 35 3.46 19.02 -0.82
CA ASN A 35 2.79 17.71 -0.66
C ASN A 35 3.38 16.61 -1.56
N MET A 36 4.24 16.98 -2.51
CA MET A 36 4.91 16.04 -3.44
C MET A 36 6.37 15.78 -3.08
N ARG A 37 6.83 16.32 -1.94
CA ARG A 37 8.21 16.14 -1.48
C ARG A 37 8.44 14.71 -1.01
N LYS A 38 9.70 14.30 -1.11
CA LYS A 38 10.16 13.09 -0.43
C LYS A 38 10.35 13.41 1.04
N GLU A 39 9.94 12.49 1.88
CA GLU A 39 10.14 12.48 3.32
C GLU A 39 11.11 11.36 3.69
N ASN A 40 11.79 11.51 4.82
CA ASN A 40 12.70 10.47 5.31
C ASN A 40 11.91 9.34 5.99
N THR A 41 11.38 8.44 5.16
CA THR A 41 10.62 7.26 5.57
C THR A 41 11.54 6.08 5.87
N ARG A 42 11.06 5.10 6.65
CA ARG A 42 11.85 3.91 7.01
C ARG A 42 11.87 2.82 5.93
N ASP A 43 10.90 2.85 5.01
CA ASP A 43 10.81 1.95 3.86
C ASP A 43 10.93 0.46 4.25
N ASN A 44 10.25 0.04 5.34
CA ASN A 44 10.35 -1.31 5.92
C ASN A 44 9.80 -2.42 5.02
N HIS A 45 9.05 -2.05 4.00
CA HIS A 45 8.32 -2.93 3.09
C HIS A 45 8.50 -2.43 1.65
N PRO A 46 8.26 -3.30 0.64
CA PRO A 46 8.16 -2.84 -0.75
C PRO A 46 7.18 -1.68 -0.89
N TYR A 47 7.40 -0.81 -1.87
CA TYR A 47 6.49 0.29 -2.16
C TYR A 47 5.08 -0.25 -2.47
N ASP A 48 4.07 0.28 -1.78
CA ASP A 48 2.70 -0.21 -1.84
C ASP A 48 1.80 0.77 -2.62
N LEU A 49 1.65 0.52 -3.94
CA LEU A 49 0.74 1.29 -4.78
C LEU A 49 -0.72 1.20 -4.34
N GLU A 50 -1.09 0.17 -3.59
CA GLU A 50 -2.44 -0.04 -3.08
C GLU A 50 -2.64 0.65 -1.71
N SER A 51 -1.59 1.14 -1.06
CA SER A 51 -1.69 1.76 0.27
C SER A 51 -2.75 2.86 0.29
N VAL A 52 -3.49 2.96 1.40
CA VAL A 52 -4.44 4.08 1.63
C VAL A 52 -3.75 5.45 1.65
N LEU A 53 -2.42 5.45 1.78
CA LEU A 53 -1.56 6.62 1.81
C LEU A 53 -0.92 6.91 0.46
N GLN A 54 -1.13 6.09 -0.56
CA GLN A 54 -0.76 6.40 -1.94
C GLN A 54 -1.72 7.47 -2.48
N TYR A 55 -1.20 8.64 -2.83
CA TYR A 55 -2.00 9.63 -3.56
C TYR A 55 -2.47 9.11 -4.91
N SER A 56 -3.68 9.54 -5.27
CA SER A 56 -4.22 9.37 -6.61
C SER A 56 -3.25 9.87 -7.67
N LEU A 57 -3.27 9.22 -8.83
CA LEU A 57 -2.37 9.57 -9.94
C LEU A 57 -2.63 10.97 -10.51
N GLY A 58 -3.72 11.63 -10.12
CA GLY A 58 -4.07 13.01 -10.48
C GLY A 58 -4.00 14.01 -9.32
N ALA A 59 -3.47 13.63 -8.16
CA ALA A 59 -3.42 14.49 -6.99
C ALA A 59 -2.68 15.81 -7.30
N PHE A 60 -3.25 16.94 -6.88
CA PHE A 60 -2.72 18.31 -7.09
C PHE A 60 -2.50 18.69 -8.56
N ALA A 61 -3.31 18.17 -9.49
CA ALA A 61 -3.22 18.54 -10.89
C ALA A 61 -3.56 20.03 -11.14
N ILE A 62 -2.84 20.66 -12.06
CA ILE A 62 -3.20 21.96 -12.66
C ILE A 62 -4.46 21.79 -13.52
N ASP A 63 -4.50 20.71 -14.29
CA ASP A 63 -5.60 20.30 -15.14
C ASP A 63 -6.00 18.87 -14.76
N THR A 64 -7.18 18.70 -14.17
CA THR A 64 -7.67 17.42 -13.65
C THR A 64 -7.89 16.36 -14.74
N SER A 65 -7.82 16.72 -16.02
CA SER A 65 -7.83 15.75 -17.12
C SER A 65 -6.46 15.09 -17.37
N ARG A 66 -5.40 15.57 -16.70
CA ARG A 66 -4.03 15.09 -16.87
C ARG A 66 -3.47 14.53 -15.56
N PRO A 67 -2.78 13.38 -15.59
CA PRO A 67 -2.19 12.81 -14.39
C PRO A 67 -1.00 13.65 -13.89
N THR A 68 -0.76 13.63 -12.59
CA THR A 68 0.41 14.21 -11.94
C THR A 68 1.49 13.17 -11.62
N MET A 69 1.11 11.89 -11.57
CA MET A 69 2.01 10.77 -11.39
C MET A 69 1.70 9.67 -12.39
N ARG A 70 2.72 8.89 -12.75
CA ARG A 70 2.59 7.72 -13.61
C ARG A 70 3.29 6.54 -12.96
N VAL A 71 2.59 5.41 -12.81
CA VAL A 71 3.24 4.16 -12.39
C VAL A 71 4.18 3.68 -13.50
N LEU A 72 5.39 3.27 -13.13
CA LEU A 72 6.41 2.85 -14.10
C LEU A 72 6.04 1.55 -14.82
N ASP A 73 5.39 0.61 -14.12
CA ASP A 73 4.68 -0.51 -14.73
C ASP A 73 3.19 -0.13 -14.91
N PRO A 74 2.75 0.17 -16.14
CA PRO A 74 1.37 0.59 -16.39
C PRO A 74 0.34 -0.48 -16.04
N LYS A 75 0.74 -1.77 -15.98
CA LYS A 75 -0.18 -2.86 -15.60
C LYS A 75 -0.58 -2.80 -14.13
N LEU A 76 0.18 -2.07 -13.31
CA LEU A 76 -0.09 -1.88 -11.88
C LEU A 76 -0.80 -0.55 -11.58
N ALA A 77 -1.06 0.28 -12.59
CA ALA A 77 -1.65 1.60 -12.39
C ALA A 77 -3.04 1.56 -11.73
N PHE A 78 -3.78 0.46 -11.89
CA PHE A 78 -5.10 0.27 -11.29
C PHE A 78 -5.06 0.12 -9.76
N LEU A 79 -3.89 -0.17 -9.18
CA LEU A 79 -3.72 -0.29 -7.72
C LEU A 79 -3.77 1.08 -7.04
N ALA A 80 -3.29 2.12 -7.71
CA ALA A 80 -3.44 3.48 -7.23
C ALA A 80 -4.94 3.82 -7.17
N ASP A 81 -5.41 4.25 -6.00
CA ASP A 81 -6.83 4.48 -5.66
C ASP A 81 -7.71 3.23 -5.45
N ALA A 82 -7.14 2.01 -5.41
CA ALA A 82 -7.91 0.80 -5.12
C ALA A 82 -8.25 0.62 -3.62
N ALA A 83 -7.56 1.33 -2.73
CA ALA A 83 -7.71 1.21 -1.28
C ALA A 83 -9.14 1.56 -0.81
N THR A 84 -9.77 0.66 -0.06
CA THR A 84 -11.04 0.90 0.64
C THR A 84 -10.88 1.10 2.15
N GLY A 85 -9.66 0.93 2.66
CA GLY A 85 -9.29 0.99 4.06
C GLY A 85 -7.78 0.80 4.24
N LEU A 86 -7.34 0.42 5.44
CA LEU A 86 -5.94 0.05 5.66
C LEU A 86 -5.60 -1.21 4.87
N MET A 87 -4.60 -1.11 4.00
CA MET A 87 -4.14 -2.24 3.20
C MET A 87 -3.07 -3.04 3.93
N TYR A 88 -2.60 -4.11 3.30
CA TYR A 88 -1.74 -5.11 3.94
C TYR A 88 -0.49 -4.50 4.59
N TYR A 89 0.23 -3.64 3.87
CA TYR A 89 1.43 -3.02 4.40
C TYR A 89 1.14 -1.87 5.36
N ASP A 90 0.02 -1.16 5.22
CA ASP A 90 -0.43 -0.17 6.20
C ASP A 90 -0.60 -0.80 7.59
N VAL A 91 -1.30 -1.95 7.66
CA VAL A 91 -1.51 -2.69 8.90
C VAL A 91 -0.19 -3.25 9.43
N ARG A 92 0.69 -3.73 8.54
CA ARG A 92 2.00 -4.29 8.91
C ARG A 92 2.91 -3.24 9.53
N ASP A 93 2.99 -2.05 8.97
CA ASP A 93 3.79 -0.95 9.49
C ASP A 93 3.31 -0.52 10.88
N ILE A 94 2.00 -0.33 11.06
CA ILE A 94 1.43 0.00 12.38
C ILE A 94 1.75 -1.10 13.39
N THR A 95 1.52 -2.36 13.02
CA THR A 95 1.76 -3.52 13.90
C THR A 95 3.22 -3.62 14.34
N THR A 96 4.14 -3.33 13.42
CA THR A 96 5.58 -3.42 13.65
C THR A 96 6.09 -2.24 14.48
N VAL A 97 5.78 -1.00 14.07
CA VAL A 97 6.28 0.23 14.68
C VAL A 97 5.77 0.39 16.12
N TYR A 98 4.50 0.05 16.37
CA TYR A 98 3.90 0.15 17.70
C TYR A 98 4.06 -1.13 18.55
N GLN A 99 4.85 -2.11 18.07
CA GLN A 99 5.15 -3.35 18.78
C GLN A 99 3.90 -4.10 19.28
N CYS A 100 2.85 -4.12 18.46
CA CYS A 100 1.53 -4.66 18.84
C CYS A 100 1.57 -6.16 19.21
N THR A 101 2.64 -6.86 18.83
CA THR A 101 2.86 -8.28 19.06
C THR A 101 3.75 -8.60 20.26
N ARG A 102 4.26 -7.58 20.96
CA ARG A 102 5.21 -7.76 22.08
C ARG A 102 4.69 -8.66 23.20
N GLY A 103 3.38 -8.72 23.39
CA GLY A 103 2.73 -9.56 24.41
C GLY A 103 2.47 -11.01 24.00
N CYS A 104 2.78 -11.39 22.76
CA CYS A 104 2.46 -12.73 22.26
C CYS A 104 3.41 -13.78 22.84
N SER A 105 2.83 -14.78 23.51
CA SER A 105 3.54 -15.94 24.05
C SER A 105 3.37 -17.13 23.10
N ASN A 106 4.48 -17.73 22.66
CA ASN A 106 4.50 -18.84 21.70
C ASN A 106 3.68 -18.60 20.42
N PRO A 107 3.91 -17.49 19.68
CA PRO A 107 3.16 -17.22 18.47
C PRO A 107 3.47 -18.22 17.34
N PRO A 108 2.52 -18.42 16.40
CA PRO A 108 2.80 -19.18 15.19
C PRO A 108 3.89 -18.52 14.35
N ASN A 109 4.62 -19.33 13.57
CA ASN A 109 5.54 -18.82 12.57
C ASN A 109 4.77 -18.51 11.28
N CYS A 110 4.65 -17.23 10.92
CA CYS A 110 3.97 -16.83 9.70
C CYS A 110 4.88 -16.98 8.48
N LEU A 111 4.40 -17.67 7.45
CA LEU A 111 5.12 -17.95 6.22
C LEU A 111 4.66 -17.04 5.08
N ASN A 112 5.34 -17.13 3.93
CA ASN A 112 4.93 -16.51 2.66
C ASN A 112 4.61 -15.01 2.74
N GLY A 113 5.35 -14.27 3.56
CA GLY A 113 5.17 -12.83 3.74
C GLY A 113 4.12 -12.43 4.77
N GLY A 114 3.44 -13.41 5.40
CA GLY A 114 2.55 -13.22 6.54
C GLY A 114 3.26 -12.60 7.76
N PHE A 115 2.52 -11.87 8.59
CA PHE A 115 3.03 -11.32 9.85
C PHE A 115 2.05 -11.54 11.00
N LEU A 116 2.57 -11.50 12.24
CA LEU A 116 1.76 -11.68 13.42
C LEU A 116 0.94 -10.40 13.72
N ASN A 117 -0.36 -10.52 13.95
CA ASN A 117 -1.20 -9.39 14.35
C ASN A 117 -1.31 -9.24 15.87
N HIS A 118 -2.02 -8.20 16.32
CA HIS A 118 -2.23 -7.90 17.75
C HIS A 118 -3.01 -8.99 18.53
N ARG A 119 -3.61 -9.98 17.84
CA ARG A 119 -4.30 -11.14 18.43
C ARG A 119 -3.40 -12.38 18.49
N CYS A 120 -2.12 -12.23 18.17
CA CYS A 120 -1.17 -13.34 18.09
C CYS A 120 -1.54 -14.40 17.05
N GLN A 121 -2.18 -13.97 15.96
CA GLN A 121 -2.53 -14.79 14.80
C GLN A 121 -1.79 -14.30 13.57
N CYS A 122 -1.46 -15.19 12.63
CA CYS A 122 -0.90 -14.76 11.36
C CYS A 122 -1.95 -13.99 10.54
N TYR A 123 -1.54 -12.84 10.04
CA TYR A 123 -2.24 -12.03 9.06
C TYR A 123 -1.59 -12.30 7.70
N CYS A 124 -2.35 -12.87 6.77
CA CYS A 124 -1.83 -13.41 5.52
C CYS A 124 -2.00 -12.42 4.38
N PRO A 125 -1.05 -12.37 3.42
CA PRO A 125 -1.26 -11.67 2.16
C PRO A 125 -2.48 -12.21 1.42
N SER A 126 -3.08 -11.38 0.56
CA SER A 126 -4.20 -11.79 -0.28
C SER A 126 -3.89 -13.07 -1.07
N GLY A 127 -4.87 -13.98 -1.15
CA GLY A 127 -4.74 -15.29 -1.79
C GLY A 127 -4.13 -16.38 -0.91
N LEU A 128 -3.68 -16.06 0.32
CA LEU A 128 -3.16 -17.01 1.29
C LEU A 128 -3.99 -17.06 2.56
N THR A 129 -4.04 -18.23 3.20
CA THR A 129 -4.84 -18.49 4.39
C THR A 129 -4.19 -19.54 5.29
N GLY A 130 -4.89 -19.95 6.34
CA GLY A 130 -4.43 -20.89 7.34
C GLY A 130 -3.69 -20.23 8.51
N ASN A 131 -3.34 -21.03 9.51
CA ASN A 131 -2.73 -20.54 10.75
C ASN A 131 -1.33 -19.94 10.58
N ASP A 132 -0.64 -20.28 9.49
CA ASP A 132 0.72 -19.89 9.18
C ASP A 132 0.88 -19.28 7.76
N CYS A 133 -0.23 -19.02 7.06
CA CYS A 133 -0.23 -18.53 5.67
C CYS A 133 0.41 -19.49 4.65
N SER A 134 0.46 -20.80 4.94
CA SER A 134 0.95 -21.82 4.00
C SER A 134 -0.10 -22.29 2.99
N GLN A 135 -1.38 -22.01 3.24
CA GLN A 135 -2.48 -22.53 2.45
C GLN A 135 -2.93 -21.50 1.42
N ILE A 136 -3.32 -21.97 0.23
CA ILE A 136 -3.92 -21.12 -0.80
C ILE A 136 -5.42 -20.98 -0.50
N GLN A 137 -5.95 -19.78 -0.61
CA GLN A 137 -7.39 -19.55 -0.55
C GLN A 137 -8.03 -20.15 -1.81
N THR A 138 -8.70 -21.30 -1.66
CA THR A 138 -9.33 -22.03 -2.77
C THR A 138 -10.81 -21.69 -2.98
N ASP A 139 -11.41 -20.91 -2.08
CA ASP A 139 -12.82 -20.53 -2.21
C ASP A 139 -12.97 -19.43 -3.28
N ASN A 140 -13.60 -19.81 -4.38
CA ASN A 140 -13.88 -19.02 -5.58
C ASN A 140 -14.76 -17.78 -5.34
N SER A 141 -15.24 -17.52 -4.12
CA SER A 141 -16.18 -16.43 -3.84
C SER A 141 -15.56 -15.02 -3.91
N GLU A 142 -14.23 -14.91 -3.93
CA GLU A 142 -13.54 -13.61 -4.13
C GLU A 142 -12.88 -13.48 -5.51
N LEU A 143 -12.58 -14.60 -6.19
CA LEU A 143 -12.00 -14.58 -7.54
C LEU A 143 -13.02 -14.21 -8.62
N GLU A 144 -14.31 -14.39 -8.39
CA GLU A 144 -15.37 -13.95 -9.32
C GLU A 144 -15.47 -12.41 -9.41
N ASN A 145 -14.99 -11.65 -8.41
CA ASN A 145 -15.01 -10.18 -8.44
C ASN A 145 -13.77 -9.56 -9.12
N ILE A 146 -12.72 -10.34 -9.40
CA ILE A 146 -11.46 -9.82 -9.97
C ILE A 146 -11.48 -9.89 -11.50
N PHE A 147 -12.26 -10.81 -12.09
CA PHE A 147 -12.35 -10.97 -13.55
C PHE A 147 -13.58 -10.32 -14.20
N ASP A 148 -14.50 -9.74 -13.42
CA ASP A 148 -15.74 -9.14 -13.95
C ASP A 148 -15.65 -7.62 -14.22
N GLN A 149 -14.48 -7.00 -14.04
CA GLN A 149 -14.27 -5.58 -14.40
C GLN A 149 -13.56 -5.36 -15.73
N SER A 150 -13.37 -6.40 -16.54
CA SER A 150 -12.78 -6.30 -17.88
C SER A 150 -13.73 -6.67 -19.01
N VAL A 151 -15.00 -6.24 -18.95
CA VAL A 151 -15.87 -6.10 -20.14
C VAL A 151 -16.90 -4.99 -19.91
N ILE A 152 -16.58 -3.73 -20.25
CA ILE A 152 -17.39 -2.80 -21.07
C ILE A 152 -16.42 -1.83 -21.75
#